data_AF-A0A978VKM8-F1
#
_entry.id   AF-A0A978VKM8-F1
#
_cell.length_a   1.000
_cell.length_b   1.000
_cell.length_c   1.000
_cell.angle_alpha   90.00
_cell.angle_beta   90.00
_cell.angle_gamma   90.00
#
_symmetry.space_group_name_H-M   'P 1'
#
loop_
_entity.id
_entity.type
_entity.pdbx_description
1 polymer ?
#
loop_
_entity_poly.entity_id
_entity_poly.type
_entity_poly.pdbx_seq_one_letter_code
_entity_poly.pdbx_strand_id
1 'polypeptide(L)'
;MLERDDSVLDWRDYFYRHTLSLSRRDPSRWPHFPADYRQVVAEYSDRIGLLSRDVLGLVSESLGLPTICIEEVVGELYQNITTCYSPPCPQPELTLAANISLFSLFDWWMISKIITNGKYRSSQHRALTNSSRARLSMATFPDPAKARRVSPCSQPINDSSPSRYREAVYGEYLT
;
A
#
# COMPACT_ATOMS: atom_id res chain seq x y z
N MET A 1 34.33 -13.10 -15.33
CA MET A 1 34.04 -13.30 -13.89
C MET A 1 32.62 -12.80 -13.69
N LEU A 2 31.64 -13.70 -13.59
CA LEU A 2 30.25 -13.29 -13.36
C LEU A 2 30.15 -12.93 -11.88
N GLU A 3 29.83 -11.68 -11.57
CA GLU A 3 29.50 -11.25 -10.21
C GLU A 3 28.30 -12.08 -9.74
N ARG A 4 28.43 -12.73 -8.57
CA ARG A 4 27.29 -13.40 -7.95
C ARG A 4 26.35 -12.32 -7.45
N ASP A 5 25.16 -12.26 -8.05
CA ASP A 5 24.05 -11.53 -7.49
C ASP A 5 23.49 -12.34 -6.31
N ASP A 6 23.81 -11.89 -5.09
CA ASP A 6 23.30 -12.48 -3.85
C ASP A 6 21.85 -12.03 -3.54
N SER A 7 21.14 -11.43 -4.50
CA SER A 7 19.75 -11.00 -4.30
C SER A 7 18.81 -12.19 -4.10
N VAL A 8 18.07 -12.16 -2.97
CA VAL A 8 17.03 -13.14 -2.68
C VAL A 8 15.75 -12.71 -3.39
N LEU A 9 15.30 -13.49 -4.36
CA LEU A 9 14.07 -13.23 -5.13
C LEU A 9 12.85 -13.87 -4.46
N ASP A 10 11.70 -13.19 -4.54
CA ASP A 10 10.41 -13.74 -4.12
C ASP A 10 9.92 -14.81 -5.11
N TRP A 11 9.26 -15.86 -4.60
CA TRP A 11 8.61 -16.90 -5.42
C TRP A 11 7.23 -16.45 -5.94
N ARG A 12 7.23 -15.40 -6.77
CA ARG A 12 6.02 -14.87 -7.41
C ARG A 12 6.32 -14.13 -8.70
N ASP A 13 5.31 -14.09 -9.55
CA ASP A 13 5.14 -13.06 -10.57
C ASP A 13 4.19 -11.98 -10.04
N TYR A 14 4.34 -10.75 -10.52
CA TYR A 14 3.40 -9.69 -10.19
C TYR A 14 3.10 -8.78 -11.38
N PHE A 15 1.87 -8.28 -11.42
CA PHE A 15 1.42 -7.27 -12.35
C PHE A 15 0.95 -6.04 -11.57
N TYR A 16 1.68 -4.94 -11.75
CA TYR A 16 1.44 -3.67 -11.07
C TYR A 16 0.76 -2.67 -11.99
N ARG A 17 -0.22 -1.92 -11.47
CA ARG A 17 -0.87 -0.86 -12.21
C ARG A 17 -1.26 0.33 -11.33
N HIS A 18 -1.07 1.52 -11.88
CA HIS A 18 -1.62 2.76 -11.32
C HIS A 18 -3.11 2.85 -11.64
N THR A 19 -3.91 3.25 -10.66
CA THR A 19 -5.37 3.27 -10.78
C THR A 19 -6.01 4.56 -10.29
N LEU A 20 -5.53 5.15 -9.19
CA LEU A 20 -5.89 6.51 -8.77
C LEU A 20 -4.64 7.37 -8.55
N SER A 21 -4.72 8.70 -8.67
CA SER A 21 -5.86 9.46 -9.22
C SER A 21 -6.12 9.14 -10.70
N LEU A 22 -7.27 9.57 -11.23
CA LEU A 22 -7.67 9.31 -12.63
C LEU A 22 -6.62 9.81 -13.64
N SER A 23 -5.87 10.86 -13.31
CA SER A 23 -4.75 11.37 -14.12
C SER A 23 -3.62 10.36 -14.32
N ARG A 24 -3.49 9.36 -13.44
CA ARG A 24 -2.49 8.29 -13.50
C ARG A 24 -3.06 6.98 -14.05
N ARG A 25 -4.37 6.92 -14.30
CA ARG A 25 -5.06 5.74 -14.78
C ARG A 25 -4.88 5.64 -16.29
N ASP A 26 -4.10 4.66 -16.72
CA ASP A 26 -3.88 4.37 -18.14
C ASP A 26 -4.26 2.92 -18.47
N PRO A 27 -5.54 2.67 -18.82
CA PRO A 27 -6.02 1.34 -19.15
C PRO A 27 -5.36 0.74 -20.40
N SER A 28 -4.72 1.54 -21.26
CA SER A 28 -4.05 1.02 -22.46
C SER A 28 -2.87 0.11 -22.10
N ARG A 29 -2.24 0.34 -20.94
CA ARG A 29 -1.14 -0.45 -20.38
C ARG A 29 -1.61 -1.66 -19.58
N TRP A 30 -2.91 -1.85 -19.41
CA TRP A 30 -3.48 -2.99 -18.70
C TRP A 30 -3.78 -4.15 -19.67
N PRO A 31 -3.81 -5.40 -19.20
CA PRO A 31 -4.24 -6.54 -19.99
C PRO A 31 -5.53 -6.26 -20.78
N HIS A 32 -5.51 -6.63 -22.06
CA HIS A 32 -6.70 -6.59 -22.91
C HIS A 32 -7.52 -7.88 -22.80
N PHE A 33 -6.90 -8.98 -22.36
CA PHE A 33 -7.56 -10.25 -22.10
C PHE A 33 -7.59 -10.54 -20.58
N PRO A 34 -8.72 -11.00 -20.02
CA PRO A 34 -10.03 -11.10 -20.68
C PRO A 34 -10.60 -9.71 -21.06
N ALA A 35 -11.54 -9.66 -22.02
CA ALA A 35 -11.99 -8.41 -22.66
C ALA A 35 -12.59 -7.40 -21.66
N ASP A 36 -13.17 -7.89 -20.57
CA ASP A 36 -13.78 -7.13 -19.48
C ASP A 36 -12.78 -6.73 -18.37
N TYR A 37 -11.54 -7.23 -18.41
CA TYR A 37 -10.53 -7.01 -17.36
C TYR A 37 -10.37 -5.53 -16.99
N ARG A 38 -10.25 -4.67 -18.01
CA ARG A 38 -10.02 -3.23 -17.80
C ARG A 38 -11.20 -2.56 -17.11
N GLN A 39 -12.42 -2.92 -17.50
CA GLN A 39 -13.63 -2.40 -16.88
C GLN A 39 -13.76 -2.88 -15.44
N VAL A 40 -13.61 -4.19 -15.20
CA VAL A 40 -13.71 -4.80 -13.86
C VAL A 40 -12.68 -4.19 -12.91
N VAL A 41 -11.44 -4.00 -13.36
CA VAL A 41 -10.38 -3.39 -12.54
C VAL A 41 -10.65 -1.91 -12.25
N ALA A 42 -11.16 -1.15 -13.22
CA ALA A 42 -11.51 0.25 -13.00
C ALA A 42 -12.64 0.37 -11.97
N GLU A 43 -13.70 -0.42 -12.11
CA GLU A 43 -14.82 -0.42 -11.16
C GLU A 43 -14.39 -0.85 -9.76
N TYR A 44 -13.57 -1.91 -9.67
CA TYR A 44 -12.99 -2.33 -8.39
C TYR A 44 -12.14 -1.22 -7.76
N SER A 45 -11.30 -0.54 -8.56
CA SER A 45 -10.49 0.58 -8.09
C SER A 45 -11.35 1.71 -7.51
N ASP A 46 -12.43 2.09 -8.21
CA ASP A 46 -13.33 3.14 -7.77
C ASP A 46 -14.02 2.77 -6.44
N ARG A 47 -14.53 1.53 -6.33
CA ARG A 47 -15.14 1.02 -5.10
C ARG A 47 -14.16 0.96 -3.92
N ILE A 48 -12.93 0.50 -4.15
CA ILE A 48 -11.90 0.47 -3.10
C ILE A 48 -11.42 1.87 -2.74
N GLY A 49 -11.42 2.81 -3.69
CA GLY A 49 -11.12 4.21 -3.43
C GLY A 49 -12.10 4.83 -2.44
N LEU A 50 -13.40 4.60 -2.63
CA LEU A 50 -14.45 5.03 -1.70
C LEU A 50 -14.29 4.36 -0.32
N LEU A 51 -14.16 3.02 -0.31
CA LEU A 51 -13.97 2.27 0.94
C LEU A 51 -12.72 2.74 1.72
N SER A 52 -11.64 3.08 1.01
CA SER A 52 -10.41 3.59 1.65
C SER A 52 -10.66 4.92 2.36
N ARG A 53 -11.44 5.83 1.76
CA ARG A 53 -11.82 7.10 2.41
C ARG A 53 -12.69 6.86 3.64
N ASP A 54 -13.68 5.99 3.54
CA ASP A 54 -14.55 5.64 4.67
C ASP A 54 -13.73 5.06 5.84
N VAL A 55 -12.82 4.13 5.56
CA VAL A 55 -11.92 3.55 6.58
C VAL A 55 -11.01 4.61 7.19
N LEU A 56 -10.45 5.54 6.39
CA LEU A 56 -9.65 6.63 6.92
C LEU A 56 -10.45 7.57 7.83
N GLY A 57 -11.71 7.85 7.48
CA GLY A 57 -12.63 8.60 8.33
C GLY A 57 -12.87 7.91 9.67
N LEU A 58 -13.16 6.61 9.66
CA LEU A 58 -13.35 5.81 10.87
C LEU A 58 -12.08 5.72 11.73
N VAL A 59 -10.90 5.64 11.12
CA VAL A 59 -9.62 5.70 11.83
C VAL A 59 -9.40 7.09 12.44
N SER A 60 -9.88 8.16 11.80
CA SER A 60 -9.80 9.50 12.36
C SER A 60 -10.71 9.65 13.59
N GLU A 61 -11.95 9.18 13.49
CA GLU A 61 -12.91 9.18 14.61
C GLU A 61 -12.42 8.37 15.80
N SER A 62 -11.85 7.18 15.58
CA SER A 62 -11.31 6.34 16.66
C SER A 62 -10.17 7.01 17.43
N LEU A 63 -9.51 8.00 16.82
CA LEU A 63 -8.46 8.81 17.44
C LEU A 63 -8.98 10.06 18.15
N GLY A 64 -10.29 10.30 18.12
CA GLY A 64 -10.94 11.50 18.66
C GLY A 64 -10.71 12.73 17.80
N LEU A 65 -10.61 12.56 16.47
CA LEU A 65 -10.40 13.61 15.48
C LEU A 65 -11.63 13.74 14.56
N PRO A 66 -11.81 14.89 13.88
CA PRO A 66 -12.80 15.01 12.81
C PRO A 66 -12.53 13.99 11.70
N THR A 67 -13.56 13.31 11.19
CA THR A 67 -13.47 12.31 10.10
C THR A 67 -12.56 12.72 8.94
N ILE A 68 -12.63 14.00 8.56
CA ILE A 68 -11.91 14.55 7.41
C ILE A 68 -10.39 14.74 7.66
N CYS A 69 -9.94 14.72 8.92
CA CYS A 69 -8.59 15.15 9.30
C CYS A 69 -7.49 14.30 8.64
N ILE A 70 -7.66 12.97 8.63
CA ILE A 70 -6.71 12.07 7.98
C ILE A 70 -6.74 12.22 6.46
N GLU A 71 -7.94 12.38 5.89
CA GLU A 71 -8.12 12.58 4.46
C GLU A 71 -7.46 13.87 3.97
N GLU A 72 -7.52 14.96 4.72
CA GLU A 72 -6.83 16.22 4.39
C GLU A 72 -5.32 16.05 4.33
N VAL A 73 -4.74 15.28 5.27
CA VAL A 73 -3.30 15.01 5.27
C VAL A 73 -2.90 14.10 4.11
N VAL A 74 -3.69 13.07 3.81
CA VAL A 74 -3.47 12.22 2.62
C VAL A 74 -3.61 13.03 1.33
N GLY A 75 -4.59 13.93 1.27
CA GLY A 75 -4.90 14.76 0.10
C GLY A 75 -5.49 13.94 -1.04
N GLU A 76 -4.99 14.19 -2.26
CA GLU A 76 -5.40 13.40 -3.42
C GLU A 76 -4.97 11.94 -3.26
N LEU A 77 -5.96 11.04 -3.27
CA LEU A 77 -5.73 9.61 -3.08
C LEU A 77 -5.04 9.01 -4.30
N TYR A 78 -3.81 8.56 -4.12
CA TYR A 78 -3.12 7.71 -5.05
C TYR A 78 -3.49 6.27 -4.73
N GLN A 79 -3.71 5.46 -5.76
CA GLN A 79 -4.03 4.05 -5.59
C GLN A 79 -3.30 3.22 -6.63
N ASN A 80 -2.65 2.17 -6.16
CA ASN A 80 -2.02 1.17 -7.00
C ASN A 80 -2.62 -0.19 -6.69
N ILE A 81 -2.79 -1.03 -7.71
CA ILE A 81 -3.22 -2.42 -7.53
C ILE A 81 -2.13 -3.35 -8.05
N THR A 82 -1.68 -4.23 -7.17
CA THR A 82 -0.70 -5.28 -7.49
C THR A 82 -1.42 -6.62 -7.47
N THR A 83 -1.44 -7.30 -8.61
CA THR A 83 -1.85 -8.69 -8.70
C THR A 83 -0.60 -9.56 -8.56
N CYS A 84 -0.59 -10.49 -7.60
CA CYS A 84 0.53 -11.40 -7.35
C CYS A 84 0.09 -12.83 -7.65
N TYR A 85 0.87 -13.54 -8.46
CA TYR A 85 0.71 -14.96 -8.73
C TYR A 85 1.91 -15.73 -8.18
N SER A 86 1.66 -16.66 -7.27
CA SER A 86 2.68 -17.54 -6.69
C SER A 86 2.42 -18.97 -7.16
N PRO A 87 3.25 -19.52 -8.06
CA PRO A 87 3.10 -20.91 -8.49
C PRO A 87 3.49 -21.88 -7.36
N PRO A 88 3.12 -23.17 -7.47
CA PRO A 88 3.62 -24.19 -6.57
C PRO A 88 5.15 -24.21 -6.53
N CYS A 89 5.74 -24.30 -5.34
CA CYS A 89 7.18 -24.32 -5.14
C CYS A 89 7.64 -25.72 -4.72
N PRO A 90 8.63 -26.33 -5.39
CA PRO A 90 9.11 -27.66 -5.02
C PRO A 90 9.79 -27.72 -3.64
N GLN A 91 10.33 -26.58 -3.16
CA GLN A 91 11.06 -26.46 -1.89
C GLN A 91 10.54 -25.25 -1.10
N PRO A 92 9.28 -25.28 -0.62
CA PRO A 92 8.61 -24.12 -0.03
C PRO A 92 9.23 -23.63 1.28
N GLU A 93 10.06 -24.45 1.94
CA GLU A 93 10.83 -24.10 3.14
C GLU A 93 12.03 -23.20 2.86
N LEU A 94 12.50 -23.14 1.60
CA LEU A 94 13.67 -22.37 1.19
C LEU A 94 13.33 -20.99 0.58
N THR A 95 12.03 -20.67 0.42
CA THR A 95 11.61 -19.42 -0.22
C THR A 95 10.31 -18.86 0.37
N LEU A 96 9.99 -17.62 0.02
CA LEU A 96 8.73 -16.97 0.35
C LEU A 96 8.02 -16.57 -0.94
N ALA A 97 6.70 -16.73 -0.97
CA ALA A 97 5.89 -16.20 -2.07
C ALA A 97 6.01 -14.68 -2.17
N ALA A 98 6.08 -14.01 -1.03
CA ALA A 98 6.44 -12.61 -0.96
C ALA A 98 6.98 -12.31 0.44
N ASN A 99 8.15 -11.68 0.51
CA ASN A 99 8.54 -10.95 1.70
C ASN A 99 7.85 -9.58 1.66
N ILE A 100 6.65 -9.50 2.24
CA ILE A 100 5.79 -8.31 2.11
C ILE A 100 6.32 -7.12 2.95
N SER A 101 7.45 -7.31 3.64
CA SER A 101 8.29 -6.22 4.15
C SER A 101 8.80 -5.27 3.06
N LEU A 102 8.87 -5.70 1.79
CA LEU A 102 9.75 -5.02 0.82
C LEU A 102 9.12 -4.18 -0.28
N PHE A 103 7.80 -4.18 -0.56
CA PHE A 103 7.37 -3.48 -1.80
C PHE A 103 6.05 -2.72 -1.82
N SER A 104 5.29 -2.58 -0.72
CA SER A 104 4.13 -1.64 -0.71
C SER A 104 3.47 -1.43 0.66
N LEU A 105 3.56 -2.40 1.59
CA LEU A 105 2.94 -2.27 2.91
C LEU A 105 3.84 -1.61 3.96
N PHE A 106 5.12 -1.40 3.62
CA PHE A 106 6.02 -0.54 4.40
C PHE A 106 5.63 0.95 4.28
N ASP A 107 4.98 1.32 3.18
CA ASP A 107 4.66 2.71 2.87
C ASP A 107 3.39 3.15 3.61
N TRP A 108 2.33 2.34 3.57
CA TRP A 108 1.14 2.52 4.43
C TRP A 108 1.47 2.39 5.93
N TRP A 109 2.46 1.56 6.29
CA TRP A 109 2.96 1.44 7.66
C TRP A 109 3.54 2.75 8.19
N MET A 110 4.27 3.48 7.35
CA MET A 110 4.89 4.74 7.77
C MET A 110 3.89 5.90 7.78
N ILE A 111 2.99 5.98 6.80
CA ILE A 111 1.93 6.99 6.78
C ILE A 111 1.03 6.86 8.02
N SER A 112 0.54 5.64 8.31
CA SER A 112 -0.32 5.42 9.48
C SER A 112 0.39 5.80 10.78
N LYS A 113 1.69 5.55 10.90
CA LYS A 113 2.47 6.02 12.06
C LYS A 113 2.58 7.54 12.14
N ILE A 114 2.94 8.22 11.04
CA ILE A 114 3.12 9.68 11.04
C ILE A 114 1.79 10.36 11.33
N ILE A 115 0.75 10.05 10.53
CA ILE A 115 -0.57 10.66 10.61
C ILE A 115 -1.19 10.47 12.01
N THR A 116 -1.05 9.28 12.61
CA THR A 116 -1.65 8.98 13.91
C THR A 116 -0.73 9.31 15.10
N ASN A 117 0.39 9.99 14.87
CA ASN A 117 1.43 10.25 15.86
C ASN A 117 1.90 8.98 16.61
N GLY A 118 1.93 7.84 15.91
CA GLY A 118 2.37 6.53 16.41
C GLY A 118 1.34 5.77 17.25
N LYS A 119 0.07 6.21 17.27
CA LYS A 119 -1.02 5.48 17.94
C LYS A 119 -1.38 4.20 17.20
N TYR A 120 -1.44 4.24 15.87
CA TYR A 120 -1.61 3.05 15.04
C TYR A 120 -0.26 2.46 14.67
N ARG A 121 -0.17 1.13 14.72
CA ARG A 121 1.01 0.35 14.36
C ARG A 121 0.63 -0.56 13.21
N SER A 122 1.48 -0.64 12.20
CA SER A 122 1.38 -1.71 11.20
C SER A 122 2.32 -2.85 11.58
N SER A 123 1.89 -4.07 11.25
CA SER A 123 2.55 -5.32 11.61
C SER A 123 3.29 -5.89 10.41
N GLN A 124 4.45 -6.52 10.67
CA GLN A 124 5.15 -7.28 9.65
C GLN A 124 4.31 -8.49 9.22
N HIS A 125 4.33 -8.78 7.92
CA HIS A 125 3.57 -9.87 7.32
C HIS A 125 4.35 -10.44 6.14
N ARG A 126 4.14 -11.73 5.87
CA ARG A 126 4.80 -12.48 4.77
C ARG A 126 3.80 -13.42 4.12
N ALA A 127 3.99 -13.70 2.83
CA ALA A 127 3.24 -14.76 2.15
C ALA A 127 4.14 -16.00 2.02
N LEU A 128 3.63 -17.13 2.51
CA LEU A 128 4.26 -18.44 2.31
C LEU A 128 3.84 -19.02 0.94
N THR A 129 4.71 -19.81 0.35
CA THR A 129 4.37 -20.66 -0.80
C THR A 129 4.13 -22.11 -0.34
N ASN A 130 3.66 -22.97 -1.22
CA ASN A 130 3.49 -24.39 -0.97
C ASN A 130 3.76 -25.19 -2.26
N SER A 131 3.95 -26.50 -2.13
CA SER A 131 4.33 -27.37 -3.26
C SER A 131 3.18 -27.88 -4.12
N SER A 132 1.93 -27.60 -3.75
CA SER A 132 0.76 -28.26 -4.35
C SER A 132 -0.19 -27.32 -5.10
N ARG A 133 -0.28 -26.05 -4.68
CA ARG A 133 -1.32 -25.12 -5.11
C ARG A 133 -0.76 -23.75 -5.40
N ALA A 134 -1.10 -23.25 -6.59
CA ALA A 134 -0.87 -21.85 -6.92
C ALA A 134 -1.75 -20.94 -6.06
N ARG A 135 -1.26 -19.73 -5.77
CA ARG A 135 -2.00 -18.68 -5.07
C ARG A 135 -2.04 -17.42 -5.91
N LEU A 136 -3.23 -16.90 -6.16
CA LEU A 136 -3.44 -15.57 -6.73
C LEU A 136 -3.91 -14.62 -5.62
N SER A 137 -3.39 -13.40 -5.60
CA SER A 137 -3.87 -12.35 -4.69
C SER A 137 -3.82 -10.98 -5.35
N MET A 138 -4.67 -10.08 -4.88
CA MET A 138 -4.66 -8.68 -5.26
C MET A 138 -4.51 -7.83 -4.01
N ALA A 139 -3.56 -6.91 -4.05
CA ALA A 139 -3.35 -5.92 -3.00
C ALA A 139 -3.57 -4.53 -3.58
N THR A 140 -4.27 -3.69 -2.81
CA THR A 140 -4.58 -2.31 -3.20
C THR A 140 -4.04 -1.39 -2.12
N PHE A 141 -3.27 -0.39 -2.53
CA PHE A 141 -2.58 0.52 -1.62
C PHE A 141 -3.14 1.93 -1.84
N PRO A 142 -3.98 2.44 -0.94
CA PRO A 142 -4.24 3.87 -0.86
C PRO A 142 -2.95 4.55 -0.40
N ASP A 143 -2.56 5.65 -1.03
CA ASP A 143 -1.32 6.38 -0.75
C ASP A 143 -1.56 7.88 -0.93
N PRO A 144 -0.87 8.76 -0.21
CA PRO A 144 -0.70 10.15 -0.61
C PRO A 144 0.08 10.25 -1.93
N ALA A 145 -0.02 11.39 -2.60
CA ALA A 145 0.89 11.71 -3.69
C ALA A 145 2.35 11.72 -3.20
N LYS A 146 3.31 11.28 -4.04
CA LYS A 146 4.74 11.28 -3.65
C LYS A 146 5.28 12.65 -3.24
N ALA A 147 4.74 13.73 -3.80
CA ALA A 147 5.11 15.10 -3.43
C ALA A 147 4.33 15.65 -2.22
N ARG A 148 3.37 14.89 -1.67
CA ARG A 148 2.53 15.33 -0.54
C ARG A 148 3.38 15.45 0.71
N ARG A 149 3.31 16.60 1.37
CA ARG A 149 3.81 16.77 2.73
C ARG A 149 2.81 16.15 3.70
N VAL A 150 3.26 15.23 4.54
CA VAL A 150 2.45 14.55 5.56
C VAL A 150 2.92 14.94 6.94
N SER A 151 1.97 15.14 7.86
CA SER A 151 2.23 15.50 9.26
C SER A 151 1.23 14.79 10.18
N PRO A 152 1.50 14.73 11.48
CA PRO A 152 0.54 14.17 12.43
C PRO A 152 -0.78 14.95 12.44
N CYS A 153 -1.89 14.23 12.32
CA CYS A 153 -3.27 14.73 12.45
C CYS A 153 -3.70 14.94 13.90
N SER A 154 -2.85 14.61 14.88
CA SER A 154 -3.26 14.53 16.29
C SER A 154 -3.75 15.87 16.86
N GLN A 155 -4.59 15.75 17.88
CA GLN A 155 -5.06 16.81 18.79
C GLN A 155 -3.96 17.82 19.15
N PRO A 156 -4.31 19.07 19.55
CA PRO A 156 -3.34 20.15 19.75
C PRO A 156 -2.14 19.68 20.58
N ILE A 157 -0.96 19.78 19.96
CA ILE A 157 0.31 19.40 20.55
C ILE A 157 0.47 20.17 21.86
N ASN A 158 0.63 19.44 22.95
CA ASN A 158 0.86 19.99 24.28
C ASN A 158 1.94 19.19 25.01
N ASP A 159 2.37 19.68 26.17
CA ASP A 159 3.45 19.05 26.95
C ASP A 159 3.14 17.60 27.36
N SER A 160 1.86 17.22 27.43
CA SER A 160 1.41 15.85 27.75
C SER A 160 1.31 14.93 26.52
N SER A 161 1.34 15.48 25.30
CA SER A 161 1.29 14.73 24.04
C SER A 161 2.14 15.42 22.96
N PRO A 162 3.49 15.39 23.08
CA PRO A 162 4.35 16.03 22.11
C PRO A 162 4.25 15.36 20.74
N SER A 163 4.47 16.13 19.68
CA SER A 163 4.59 15.56 18.34
C SER A 163 5.82 14.67 18.25
N ARG A 164 5.64 13.41 17.86
CA ARG A 164 6.72 12.44 17.69
C ARG A 164 7.33 12.48 16.28
N TYR A 165 6.59 13.02 15.32
CA TYR A 165 6.98 13.08 13.93
C TYR A 165 6.95 14.53 13.44
N ARG A 166 7.91 14.87 12.58
CA ARG A 166 7.92 16.15 11.88
C ARG A 166 7.13 16.01 10.58
N GLU A 167 6.69 17.14 10.04
CA GLU A 167 6.22 17.17 8.67
C GLU A 167 7.34 16.73 7.72
N ALA A 168 7.02 15.90 6.74
CA ALA A 168 7.97 15.38 5.76
C ALA A 168 7.29 15.07 4.42
N VAL A 169 8.07 14.99 3.35
CA VAL A 169 7.53 14.66 2.01
C VAL A 169 7.37 13.16 1.90
N TYR A 170 6.18 12.68 1.52
CA TYR A 170 5.87 11.26 1.47
C TYR A 170 6.85 10.47 0.59
N GLY A 171 7.26 11.02 -0.55
CA GLY A 171 8.17 10.37 -1.48
C GLY A 171 9.60 10.15 -0.95
N GLU A 172 10.04 10.93 0.04
CA GLU A 172 11.37 10.77 0.68
C GLU A 172 11.46 9.48 1.51
N TYR A 173 10.33 8.87 1.80
CA TYR A 173 10.21 7.63 2.56
C TYR A 173 10.16 6.37 1.68
N LEU A 174 10.10 6.54 0.35
CA LEU A 174 9.97 5.46 -0.62
C LEU A 174 11.31 5.10 -1.30
N THR A 175 12.40 5.74 -0.90
CA THR A 175 13.75 5.62 -1.48
C THR A 175 14.69 4.79 -0.62
#